data_AF-A0A958THE1-F1
#
_entry.id   AF-A0A958THE1-F1
#
_cell.length_a   1.000
_cell.length_b   1.000
_cell.length_c   1.000
_cell.angle_alpha   90.00
_cell.angle_beta   90.00
_cell.angle_gamma   90.00
#
_symmetry.space_group_name_H-M   'P 1'
#
loop_
_entity.id
_entity.type
_entity.pdbx_description
1 polymer ?
#
loop_
_entity_poly.entity_id
_entity_poly.type
_entity_poly.pdbx_seq_one_letter_code
_entity_poly.pdbx_strand_id
1 'polypeptide(L)'
;MITTETPKRLHTELEIYFKQFRKHIIGIDQVFESPFGTQKIVYTDWTASGRLYRPIEEKLCNEFGPFVANTHTETTVSGTAMTKAYHKAKHIIKDHVHSNDDDV
;
A
#
# COMPACT_ATOMS: atom_id res chain seq x y z
N MET A 1 30.98 22.50 -28.45
CA MET A 1 30.33 21.52 -27.56
C MET A 1 29.31 22.29 -26.74
N ILE A 2 28.02 22.10 -26.98
CA ILE A 2 26.97 22.72 -26.15
C ILE A 2 26.76 21.78 -24.98
N THR A 3 27.35 22.10 -23.84
CA THR A 3 27.02 21.46 -22.56
C THR A 3 25.67 22.00 -22.13
N THR A 4 24.61 21.25 -22.39
CA THR A 4 23.31 21.52 -21.78
C THR A 4 23.42 21.15 -20.30
N GLU A 5 23.70 22.12 -19.45
CA GLU A 5 23.48 21.97 -18.02
C GLU A 5 21.99 21.75 -17.79
N THR A 6 21.61 20.49 -17.53
CA THR A 6 20.25 20.14 -17.18
C THR A 6 19.90 20.89 -15.88
N PRO A 7 18.87 21.75 -15.87
CA PRO A 7 18.56 22.51 -14.67
C PRO A 7 18.29 21.55 -13.52
N LYS A 8 18.87 21.84 -12.34
CA LYS A 8 18.58 21.13 -11.09
C LYS A 8 17.06 21.15 -10.90
N ARG A 9 16.44 19.98 -11.06
CA ARG A 9 14.99 19.82 -10.95
C ARG A 9 14.59 20.12 -9.50
N LEU A 10 14.02 21.29 -9.27
CA LEU A 10 13.39 21.63 -8.00
C LEU A 10 12.20 20.70 -7.80
N HIS A 11 12.19 19.98 -6.68
CA HIS A 11 11.07 19.13 -6.30
C HIS A 11 9.86 20.01 -6.01
N THR A 12 8.68 19.61 -6.50
CA THR A 12 7.44 20.29 -6.16
C THR A 12 7.07 20.03 -4.70
N GLU A 13 6.22 20.88 -4.11
CA GLU A 13 5.73 20.67 -2.75
C GLU A 13 5.04 19.31 -2.59
N LEU A 14 4.25 18.89 -3.59
CA LEU A 14 3.60 17.59 -3.61
C LEU A 14 4.62 16.44 -3.72
N GLU A 15 5.67 16.59 -4.51
CA GLU A 15 6.73 15.58 -4.60
C GLU A 15 7.43 15.39 -3.24
N ILE A 16 7.70 16.48 -2.54
CA ILE A 16 8.28 16.45 -1.19
C ILE A 16 7.31 15.76 -0.22
N TYR A 17 6.04 16.18 -0.22
CA TYR A 17 5.00 15.62 0.65
C TYR A 17 4.84 14.10 0.45
N PHE A 18 4.78 13.64 -0.80
CA PHE A 18 4.55 12.24 -1.12
C PHE A 18 5.81 11.36 -1.04
N LYS A 19 7.01 11.96 -0.93
CA LYS A 19 8.29 11.23 -0.83
C LYS A 19 8.30 10.22 0.32
N GLN A 20 7.68 10.55 1.44
CA GLN A 20 7.60 9.67 2.61
C GLN A 20 6.75 8.41 2.36
N PHE A 21 5.76 8.46 1.47
CA PHE A 21 4.96 7.31 1.09
C PHE A 21 5.66 6.52 -0.03
N ARG A 22 6.27 7.21 -0.99
CA ARG A 22 6.98 6.58 -2.13
C ARG A 22 8.02 5.56 -1.66
N LYS A 23 8.80 5.86 -0.62
CA LYS A 23 9.85 4.96 -0.10
C LYS A 23 9.33 3.61 0.42
N HIS A 24 8.03 3.51 0.71
CA HIS A 24 7.40 2.32 1.27
C HIS A 24 6.66 1.47 0.22
N ILE A 25 6.61 1.93 -1.03
CA ILE A 25 6.06 1.14 -2.14
C ILE A 25 6.98 -0.07 -2.38
N ILE A 26 6.41 -1.28 -2.33
CA ILE A 26 7.18 -2.49 -2.64
C ILE A 26 7.48 -2.53 -4.14
N GLY A 27 8.74 -2.83 -4.49
CA GLY A 27 9.23 -2.84 -5.87
C GLY A 27 9.44 -1.44 -6.46
N ILE A 28 9.42 -0.38 -5.64
CA ILE A 28 9.83 0.96 -6.10
C ILE A 28 11.26 0.91 -6.64
N ASP A 29 11.48 1.56 -7.78
CA ASP A 29 12.76 1.58 -8.50
C ASP A 29 13.27 0.19 -8.97
N GLN A 30 12.40 -0.82 -8.97
CA GLN A 30 12.70 -2.14 -9.54
C GLN A 30 13.17 -2.01 -10.98
N VAL A 31 14.18 -2.79 -11.33
CA VAL A 31 14.72 -2.88 -12.69
C VAL A 31 14.43 -4.25 -13.30
N PHE A 32 14.52 -4.32 -14.62
CA PHE A 32 14.48 -5.55 -15.39
C PHE A 32 15.50 -5.51 -16.52
N GLU A 33 15.97 -6.69 -16.94
CA GLU A 33 16.86 -6.82 -18.09
C GLU A 33 16.07 -6.78 -19.39
N SER A 34 16.55 -6.01 -20.35
CA SER A 34 15.99 -5.91 -21.70
C SER A 34 17.09 -6.10 -22.74
N PRO A 35 16.75 -6.33 -24.02
CA PRO A 35 17.74 -6.32 -25.10
C PRO A 35 18.54 -5.01 -25.24
N PHE A 36 18.07 -3.92 -24.61
CA PHE A 36 18.71 -2.62 -24.60
C PHE A 36 19.39 -2.31 -23.25
N GLY A 37 19.70 -3.34 -22.47
CA GLY A 37 20.30 -3.25 -21.13
C GLY A 37 19.27 -3.16 -20.00
N THR A 38 19.76 -2.93 -18.79
CA THR A 38 18.94 -2.79 -17.57
C THR A 38 18.05 -1.54 -17.65
N GLN A 39 16.74 -1.75 -17.55
CA GLN A 39 15.74 -0.67 -17.57
C GLN A 39 15.00 -0.60 -16.24
N LYS A 40 14.57 0.61 -15.86
CA LYS A 40 13.68 0.80 -14.70
C LYS A 40 12.25 0.45 -15.07
N ILE A 41 11.55 -0.25 -14.19
CA ILE A 41 10.11 -0.44 -14.31
C ILE A 41 9.42 0.88 -13.95
N VAL A 42 8.80 1.49 -14.95
CA VAL A 42 7.93 2.66 -14.75
C VAL A 42 6.49 2.17 -14.64
N TYR A 43 6.00 2.06 -13.41
CA TYR A 43 4.62 1.66 -13.16
C TYR A 43 3.69 2.86 -13.25
N THR A 44 2.79 2.85 -14.24
CA THR A 44 1.85 3.94 -14.53
C THR A 44 0.39 3.50 -14.46
N ASP A 45 0.12 2.31 -13.91
CA ASP A 45 -1.21 1.69 -13.87
C ASP A 45 -1.88 1.78 -12.49
N TRP A 46 -1.54 2.83 -11.73
CA TRP A 46 -1.99 3.06 -10.35
C TRP A 46 -3.51 3.16 -10.20
N THR A 47 -4.22 3.54 -11.26
CA THR A 47 -5.68 3.64 -11.27
C THR A 47 -6.37 2.29 -11.41
N ALA A 48 -5.72 1.33 -12.06
CA ALA A 48 -6.26 -0.03 -12.19
C ALA A 48 -5.92 -0.86 -10.95
N SER A 49 -4.67 -0.77 -10.46
CA SER A 49 -4.26 -1.44 -9.24
C SER A 49 -3.13 -0.70 -8.52
N GLY A 50 -3.18 -0.68 -7.20
CA GLY A 50 -2.07 -0.22 -6.37
C GLY A 50 -0.99 -1.30 -6.26
N ARG A 51 0.28 -0.87 -6.10
CA ARG A 51 1.33 -1.78 -5.60
C ARG A 51 1.19 -2.00 -4.10
N LEU A 52 1.70 -3.13 -3.63
CA LEU A 52 1.78 -3.43 -2.20
C LEU A 52 2.54 -2.33 -1.45
N TYR A 53 2.07 -2.03 -0.24
CA TYR A 53 2.59 -0.95 0.59
C TYR A 53 3.17 -1.54 1.88
N ARG A 54 4.48 -1.41 2.06
CA ARG A 54 5.24 -2.15 3.08
C ARG A 54 4.67 -2.04 4.51
N PRO A 55 4.28 -0.87 5.03
CA PRO A 55 3.65 -0.79 6.35
C PRO A 55 2.37 -1.60 6.50
N ILE A 56 1.57 -1.75 5.44
CA ILE A 56 0.35 -2.58 5.45
C ILE A 56 0.76 -4.06 5.45
N GLU A 57 1.66 -4.45 4.56
CA GLU A 57 2.12 -5.85 4.47
C GLU A 57 2.81 -6.31 5.75
N GLU A 58 3.62 -5.47 6.38
CA GLU A 58 4.29 -5.79 7.64
C GLU A 58 3.28 -6.00 8.78
N LYS A 59 2.20 -5.23 8.82
CA LYS A 59 1.11 -5.46 9.77
C LYS A 59 0.37 -6.75 9.48
N LEU A 60 0.00 -6.97 8.22
CA LEU A 60 -0.70 -8.19 7.80
C LEU A 60 0.12 -9.43 8.13
N CYS A 61 1.42 -9.44 7.81
CA CYS A 61 2.29 -10.58 8.05
C CYS A 61 2.61 -10.79 9.53
N ASN A 62 2.95 -9.73 10.27
CA ASN A 62 3.55 -9.88 11.59
C ASN A 62 2.56 -9.70 12.75
N GLU A 63 1.50 -8.89 12.56
CA GLU A 63 0.50 -8.65 13.61
C GLU A 63 -0.76 -9.51 13.40
N PHE A 64 -1.27 -9.63 12.17
CA PHE A 64 -2.48 -10.40 11.89
C PHE A 64 -2.18 -11.87 11.52
N GLY A 65 -1.14 -12.10 10.73
CA GLY A 65 -0.70 -13.41 10.25
C GLY A 65 -0.65 -14.50 11.33
N PRO A 66 -0.05 -14.24 12.51
CA PRO A 66 0.01 -15.23 13.58
C PRO A 66 -1.34 -15.66 14.16
N PHE A 67 -2.39 -14.85 13.98
CA PHE A 67 -3.73 -15.10 14.50
C PHE A 67 -4.74 -15.50 13.41
N VAL A 68 -4.30 -15.74 12.17
CA VAL A 68 -5.21 -16.07 11.07
C VAL A 68 -6.08 -17.28 11.43
N ALA A 69 -7.39 -17.05 11.37
CA ALA A 69 -8.45 -18.01 11.60
C ALA A 69 -9.71 -17.51 10.89
N ASN A 70 -10.67 -18.42 10.69
CA ASN A 70 -11.97 -18.05 10.15
C ASN A 70 -12.68 -17.03 11.05
N THR A 71 -13.26 -16.00 10.46
CA THR A 71 -13.88 -14.84 11.13
C THR A 71 -15.32 -15.09 11.58
N HIS A 72 -15.71 -16.35 11.77
CA HIS A 72 -17.09 -16.75 12.09
C HIS A 72 -17.20 -17.55 13.38
N THR A 73 -16.12 -17.65 14.14
CA THR A 73 -16.05 -18.37 15.40
C THR A 73 -15.21 -17.60 16.41
N GLU A 74 -15.72 -17.45 17.64
CA GLU A 74 -15.01 -16.76 18.74
C GLU A 74 -14.58 -17.75 19.85
N THR A 75 -14.41 -19.02 19.49
CA THR A 75 -14.09 -20.08 20.46
C THR A 75 -12.59 -20.15 20.79
N THR A 76 -11.73 -19.58 19.94
CA THR A 76 -10.27 -19.55 20.15
C THR A 76 -9.76 -18.12 20.17
N VAL A 77 -8.53 -17.94 20.66
CA VAL A 77 -7.85 -16.64 20.66
C VAL A 77 -7.72 -16.10 19.23
N SER A 78 -7.30 -16.94 18.28
CA SER A 78 -7.16 -16.57 16.87
C SER A 78 -8.51 -16.23 16.22
N GLY A 79 -9.54 -17.07 16.44
CA GLY A 79 -10.90 -16.83 15.91
C GLY A 79 -11.51 -15.54 16.43
N THR A 80 -11.41 -15.29 17.74
CA THR A 80 -11.90 -14.06 18.37
C THR A 80 -11.15 -12.83 17.85
N ALA A 81 -9.82 -12.91 17.76
CA ALA A 81 -8.99 -11.79 17.28
C ALA A 81 -9.37 -11.41 15.85
N MET A 82 -9.46 -12.39 14.93
CA MET A 82 -9.79 -12.14 13.53
C MET A 82 -11.22 -11.66 13.33
N THR A 83 -12.18 -12.23 14.06
CA THR A 83 -13.59 -11.79 14.02
C THR A 83 -13.72 -10.32 14.46
N LYS A 84 -13.09 -9.95 15.59
CA LYS A 84 -13.10 -8.56 16.07
C LYS A 84 -12.38 -7.60 15.11
N ALA A 85 -11.24 -8.00 14.56
CA ALA A 85 -10.50 -7.21 13.58
C ALA A 85 -11.35 -6.94 12.32
N TYR A 86 -12.04 -7.96 11.81
CA TYR A 86 -12.94 -7.84 10.66
C TYR A 86 -14.08 -6.85 10.91
N HIS A 87 -14.79 -6.98 12.04
CA HIS A 87 -15.87 -6.06 12.39
C HIS A 87 -15.37 -4.63 12.59
N LYS A 88 -14.21 -4.45 13.23
CA LYS A 88 -13.61 -3.12 13.40
C LYS A 88 -13.21 -2.49 12.07
N ALA A 89 -12.63 -3.26 11.15
CA ALA A 89 -12.28 -2.78 9.82
C ALA A 89 -13.53 -2.32 9.04
N LYS A 90 -14.62 -3.10 9.07
CA LYS A 90 -15.89 -2.72 8.45
C LYS A 90 -16.43 -1.40 9.00
N HIS A 91 -16.41 -1.22 10.31
CA HIS A 91 -16.86 0.03 10.95
C HIS A 91 -15.99 1.23 10.53
N ILE A 92 -14.66 1.09 10.56
CA ILE A 92 -13.75 2.16 10.11
C ILE A 92 -14.02 2.55 8.66
N ILE A 93 -14.24 1.58 7.78
CA ILE A 93 -14.54 1.86 6.36
C ILE A 93 -15.86 2.60 6.23
N LYS A 94 -16.92 2.16 6.91
CA LYS A 94 -18.22 2.84 6.92
C LYS A 94 -18.10 4.30 7.38
N ASP A 95 -17.35 4.55 8.44
CA ASP A 95 -17.13 5.90 8.95
C ASP A 95 -16.41 6.79 7.92
N HIS A 96 -15.39 6.26 7.23
CA HIS A 96 -14.62 7.01 6.22
C HIS A 96 -15.46 7.38 4.99
N VAL A 97 -16.49 6.60 4.67
CA VAL A 97 -17.39 6.87 3.54
C VAL A 97 -18.72 7.52 3.99
N HIS A 98 -18.85 7.85 5.28
CA HIS A 98 -20.07 8.39 5.90
C HIS A 98 -21.32 7.52 5.63
N SER A 99 -21.15 6.20 5.67
CA SER A 99 -22.25 5.23 5.53
C SER A 99 -23.18 5.31 6.75
N ASN A 100 -24.47 5.19 6.49
CA ASN A 100 -25.49 4.98 7.52
C ASN A 100 -25.87 3.49 7.62
N ASP A 101 -26.88 3.18 8.45
CA ASP A 101 -27.33 1.81 8.70
C ASP A 101 -28.03 1.16 7.48
N ASP A 102 -28.56 1.98 6.55
CA ASP A 102 -29.21 1.52 5.32
C ASP A 102 -28.18 1.25 4.19
N ASP A 103 -26.94 1.71 4.33
CA ASP A 103 -25.87 1.50 3.36
C ASP A 103 -25.15 0.15 3.59
N VAL A 104 -24.96 -0.63 2.51
CA VAL A 104 -24.37 -1.99 2.53
C VAL A 104 -22.85 -1.98 2.52
#